data_AF-A0A736YZ40-F1
#
_entry.id   AF-A0A736YZ40-F1
#
_cell.length_a   1.000
_cell.length_b   1.000
_cell.length_c   1.000
_cell.angle_alpha   90.00
_cell.angle_beta   90.00
_cell.angle_gamma   90.00
#
_symmetry.space_group_name_H-M   'P 1'
#
loop_
_entity.id
_entity.type
_entity.pdbx_description
1 polymer ?
#
loop_
_entity_poly.entity_id
_entity_poly.type
_entity_poly.pdbx_seq_one_letter_code
_entity_poly.pdbx_strand_id
1 'polypeptide(L)'
;MVYRTRGNGIMKKYQNIKNFRLTDAPVNRGKTQAEINIGAYFLKSDDGQDWYECQSLFSDDTAKIMYDHEGVIWGVVNKPVPQRGNTYSVSMLWPVNMSVAEIDAADCPDDCRGDGSWLYRDGKVLPVPVDYQAKAETTRQKLLDAANSAIADWRTELALGEISDDDKASLTKWMAYIRALKTLDLSGVKDSATFTEIRWPELPQ
;
A
#
# COMPACT_ATOMS: atom_id res chain seq x y z
N MET A 1 18.82 -2.11 -16.83
CA MET A 1 19.92 -1.45 -16.07
C MET A 1 19.85 0.06 -16.23
N VAL A 2 20.12 0.83 -15.18
CA VAL A 2 20.00 2.30 -15.19
C VAL A 2 21.23 2.93 -14.49
N TYR A 3 21.76 4.00 -15.08
CA TYR A 3 22.84 4.81 -14.49
C TYR A 3 22.26 6.07 -13.86
N ARG A 4 22.70 6.42 -12.64
CA ARG A 4 22.26 7.63 -11.94
C ARG A 4 23.44 8.32 -11.26
N THR A 5 23.43 9.65 -11.30
CA THR A 5 24.45 10.53 -10.70
C THR A 5 24.02 10.99 -9.31
N ARG A 6 24.91 10.90 -8.32
CA ARG A 6 24.68 11.48 -6.98
C ARG A 6 25.08 12.97 -6.98
N GLY A 7 24.65 13.73 -5.97
CA GLY A 7 25.06 15.12 -5.74
C GLY A 7 26.58 15.36 -5.60
N ASN A 8 27.41 14.31 -5.57
CA ASN A 8 28.88 14.38 -5.62
C ASN A 8 29.46 14.00 -7.00
N GLY A 9 28.63 13.82 -8.03
CA GLY A 9 29.05 13.55 -9.42
C GLY A 9 29.40 12.10 -9.75
N ILE A 10 29.38 11.17 -8.79
CA ILE A 10 29.70 9.75 -9.05
C ILE A 10 28.49 9.06 -9.69
N MET A 11 28.73 8.41 -10.83
CA MET A 11 27.73 7.59 -11.54
C MET A 11 27.66 6.20 -10.91
N LYS A 12 26.53 5.88 -10.28
CA LYS A 12 26.27 4.55 -9.72
C LYS A 12 25.29 3.78 -10.61
N LYS A 13 25.50 2.47 -10.64
CA LYS A 13 24.79 1.52 -11.49
C LYS A 13 23.71 0.84 -10.64
N TYR A 14 22.47 0.84 -11.13
CA TYR A 14 21.33 0.24 -10.44
C TYR A 14 20.59 -0.74 -11.35
N GLN A 15 20.20 -1.88 -10.78
CA GLN A 15 19.31 -2.83 -11.43
C GLN A 15 17.89 -2.27 -11.53
N ASN A 16 17.23 -2.63 -12.62
CA ASN A 16 15.81 -2.41 -12.82
C ASN A 16 15.36 -3.46 -13.83
N ILE A 17 14.98 -4.62 -13.32
CA ILE A 17 14.61 -5.80 -14.10
C ILE A 17 13.08 -5.87 -14.12
N LYS A 18 12.53 -6.01 -15.32
CA LYS A 18 11.11 -5.76 -15.58
C LYS A 18 10.31 -7.05 -15.69
N ASN A 19 9.11 -7.02 -15.12
CA ASN A 19 8.01 -7.93 -15.39
C ASN A 19 8.38 -9.42 -15.32
N PHE A 20 8.75 -9.89 -14.14
CA PHE A 20 8.93 -11.31 -13.89
C PHE A 20 7.60 -12.06 -14.01
N ARG A 21 7.61 -13.18 -14.74
CA ARG A 21 6.44 -14.05 -14.94
C ARG A 21 6.78 -15.48 -14.59
N LEU A 22 5.77 -16.25 -14.17
CA LEU A 22 5.92 -17.69 -13.97
C LEU A 22 6.37 -18.36 -15.27
N THR A 23 7.32 -19.27 -15.13
CA THR A 23 7.79 -20.14 -16.19
C THR A 23 7.87 -21.57 -15.65
N ASP A 24 7.70 -22.54 -16.54
CA ASP A 24 7.65 -23.93 -16.16
C ASP A 24 9.00 -24.45 -15.67
N ALA A 25 10.13 -23.89 -16.11
CA ALA A 25 11.49 -24.31 -15.77
C ALA A 25 12.45 -23.11 -15.67
N PRO A 26 13.62 -23.28 -15.02
CA PRO A 26 14.67 -22.25 -15.05
C PRO A 26 15.03 -21.86 -16.48
N VAL A 27 15.47 -20.62 -16.68
CA VAL A 27 15.75 -20.12 -18.04
C VAL A 27 16.92 -20.85 -18.70
N ASN A 28 18.00 -21.08 -17.96
CA ASN A 28 19.28 -21.52 -18.52
C ASN A 28 19.59 -23.01 -18.27
N ARG A 29 18.66 -23.76 -17.66
CA ARG A 29 18.86 -25.18 -17.31
C ARG A 29 17.54 -25.91 -17.09
N GLY A 30 17.61 -27.25 -17.07
CA GLY A 30 16.51 -28.08 -16.61
C GLY A 30 16.29 -28.02 -15.09
N LYS A 31 15.12 -28.50 -14.64
CA LYS A 31 14.83 -28.69 -13.22
C LYS A 31 15.72 -29.79 -12.64
N THR A 32 16.16 -29.58 -11.41
CA THR A 32 16.75 -30.63 -10.59
C THR A 32 15.66 -31.51 -9.97
N GLN A 33 16.02 -32.74 -9.58
CA GLN A 33 15.07 -33.62 -8.88
C GLN A 33 14.55 -32.99 -7.58
N ALA A 34 15.39 -32.24 -6.85
CA ALA A 34 15.00 -31.55 -5.63
C ALA A 34 13.92 -30.49 -5.90
N GLU A 35 14.08 -29.68 -6.94
CA GLU A 35 13.09 -28.67 -7.36
C GLU A 35 11.78 -29.30 -7.81
N ILE A 36 11.84 -30.44 -8.50
CA ILE A 36 10.65 -31.22 -8.87
C ILE A 36 9.93 -31.71 -7.60
N ASN A 37 10.67 -32.29 -6.66
CA ASN A 37 10.11 -32.87 -5.44
C ASN A 37 9.38 -31.85 -4.56
N ILE A 38 9.85 -30.60 -4.53
CA ILE A 38 9.23 -29.53 -3.75
C ILE A 38 8.22 -28.68 -4.54
N GLY A 39 8.02 -28.97 -5.84
CA GLY A 39 7.15 -28.18 -6.70
C GLY A 39 7.64 -26.73 -6.87
N ALA A 40 8.94 -26.53 -7.05
CA ALA A 40 9.53 -25.19 -7.18
C ALA A 40 8.94 -24.42 -8.37
N TYR A 41 8.62 -23.15 -8.14
CA TYR A 41 8.23 -22.19 -9.16
C TYR A 41 9.44 -21.41 -9.65
N PHE A 42 9.43 -21.05 -10.94
CA PHE A 42 10.49 -20.30 -11.59
C PHE A 42 9.94 -19.02 -12.19
N LEU A 43 10.77 -17.97 -12.25
CA LEU A 43 10.36 -16.66 -12.76
C LEU A 43 11.35 -16.18 -13.81
N LYS A 44 10.81 -15.64 -14.90
CA LYS A 44 11.58 -15.04 -16.00
C LYS A 44 11.15 -13.60 -16.22
N SER A 45 12.11 -12.67 -16.33
CA SER A 45 11.86 -11.27 -16.70
C SER A 45 11.60 -11.09 -18.20
N ASP A 46 11.16 -9.88 -18.59
CA ASP A 46 10.95 -9.53 -20.00
C ASP A 46 12.24 -9.63 -20.84
N ASP A 47 13.39 -9.31 -20.25
CA ASP A 47 14.70 -9.43 -20.90
C ASP A 47 15.31 -10.84 -20.77
N GLY A 48 14.53 -11.81 -20.30
CA GLY A 48 14.89 -13.22 -20.32
C GLY A 48 15.80 -13.66 -19.17
N GLN A 49 15.87 -12.93 -18.06
CA GLN A 49 16.67 -13.31 -16.90
C GLN A 49 15.87 -14.22 -15.96
N ASP A 50 16.53 -15.25 -15.41
CA ASP A 50 15.98 -16.06 -14.33
C ASP A 50 16.06 -15.29 -13.00
N TRP A 51 14.95 -15.20 -12.26
CA TRP A 51 14.90 -14.46 -11.00
C TRP A 51 15.96 -14.92 -9.99
N TYR A 52 16.15 -16.23 -9.83
CA TYR A 52 17.04 -16.76 -8.81
C TYR A 52 18.51 -16.55 -9.19
N GLU A 53 18.84 -16.57 -10.48
CA GLU A 53 20.19 -16.29 -10.96
C GLU A 53 20.50 -14.78 -10.90
N CYS A 54 19.55 -13.94 -11.30
CA CYS A 54 19.77 -12.49 -11.36
C CYS A 54 19.80 -11.80 -10.00
N GLN A 55 19.43 -12.46 -8.90
CA GLN A 55 19.59 -11.93 -7.53
C GLN A 55 21.04 -11.51 -7.25
N SER A 56 22.02 -12.23 -7.79
CA SER A 56 23.45 -11.91 -7.67
C SER A 56 23.85 -10.57 -8.33
N LEU A 57 23.01 -10.01 -9.20
CA LEU A 57 23.25 -8.74 -9.88
C LEU A 57 22.89 -7.52 -9.03
N PHE A 58 22.17 -7.71 -7.92
CA PHE A 58 21.78 -6.67 -6.98
C PHE A 58 22.90 -6.48 -5.95
N SER A 59 23.21 -5.23 -5.62
CA SER A 59 24.18 -4.88 -4.57
C SER A 59 23.61 -5.24 -3.21
N ASP A 60 24.45 -5.58 -2.23
CA ASP A 60 24.02 -5.83 -0.85
C ASP A 60 23.67 -4.55 -0.06
N ASP A 61 24.03 -3.36 -0.55
CA ASP A 61 23.96 -2.08 0.17
C ASP A 61 22.93 -1.07 -0.39
N THR A 62 22.10 -1.51 -1.34
CA THR A 62 21.05 -0.69 -2.00
C THR A 62 19.67 -1.06 -1.46
N ALA A 63 18.67 -0.16 -1.51
CA ALA A 63 17.30 -0.58 -1.24
C ALA A 63 16.70 -1.29 -2.46
N LYS A 64 15.79 -2.26 -2.22
CA LYS A 64 15.13 -3.05 -3.27
C LYS A 64 13.65 -2.77 -3.27
N ILE A 65 13.15 -2.44 -4.44
CA ILE A 65 11.77 -2.02 -4.66
C ILE A 65 11.11 -3.00 -5.62
N MET A 66 10.09 -3.71 -5.16
CA MET A 66 9.23 -4.58 -5.96
C MET A 66 7.93 -3.84 -6.25
N TYR A 67 7.62 -3.66 -7.53
CA TYR A 67 6.50 -2.84 -7.96
C TYR A 67 5.76 -3.43 -9.17
N ASP A 68 4.49 -3.08 -9.31
CA ASP A 68 3.65 -3.53 -10.43
C ASP A 68 3.78 -2.62 -11.67
N HIS A 69 2.98 -2.91 -12.70
CA HIS A 69 3.00 -2.18 -13.97
C HIS A 69 2.58 -0.70 -13.86
N GLU A 70 1.87 -0.29 -12.80
CA GLU A 70 1.50 1.10 -12.53
C GLU A 70 2.58 1.85 -11.73
N GLY A 71 3.58 1.12 -11.24
CA GLY A 71 4.63 1.62 -10.36
C GLY A 71 4.30 1.44 -8.88
N VAL A 72 3.17 0.84 -8.50
CA VAL A 72 2.78 0.68 -7.09
C VAL A 72 3.68 -0.35 -6.42
N ILE A 73 4.22 0.01 -5.25
CA ILE A 73 5.18 -0.79 -4.50
C ILE A 73 4.44 -1.80 -3.62
N TRP A 74 4.77 -3.08 -3.82
CA TRP A 74 4.22 -4.23 -3.10
C TRP A 74 5.27 -5.01 -2.31
N GLY A 75 6.54 -4.63 -2.43
CA GLY A 75 7.61 -5.17 -1.60
C GLY A 75 8.76 -4.20 -1.52
N VAL A 76 9.35 -4.09 -0.33
CA VAL A 76 10.47 -3.20 -0.07
C VAL A 76 11.46 -3.90 0.87
N VAL A 77 12.75 -3.78 0.53
CA VAL A 77 13.86 -4.10 1.44
C VAL A 77 14.71 -2.85 1.53
N ASN A 78 14.41 -2.00 2.51
CA ASN A 78 15.07 -0.71 2.77
C ASN A 78 15.88 -0.70 4.08
N LYS A 79 16.04 -1.87 4.72
CA LYS A 79 16.89 -2.06 5.89
C LYS A 79 17.69 -3.35 5.75
N PRO A 80 18.90 -3.42 6.36
CA PRO A 80 19.64 -4.67 6.50
C PRO A 80 18.82 -5.76 7.19
N VAL A 81 18.99 -7.00 6.74
CA VAL A 81 18.26 -8.17 7.22
C VAL A 81 19.23 -9.05 8.01
N PRO A 82 19.15 -9.07 9.36
CA PRO A 82 20.12 -9.79 10.18
C PRO A 82 20.22 -11.29 9.85
N GLN A 83 19.10 -11.93 9.52
CA GLN A 83 19.06 -13.36 9.17
C GLN A 83 19.69 -13.68 7.80
N ARG A 84 20.07 -12.66 7.03
CA ARG A 84 20.64 -12.79 5.68
C ARG A 84 21.95 -12.01 5.56
N GLY A 85 22.83 -12.16 6.55
CA GLY A 85 24.16 -11.54 6.52
C GLY A 85 24.17 -10.03 6.78
N ASN A 86 23.09 -9.47 7.32
CA ASN A 86 22.93 -8.05 7.58
C ASN A 86 23.09 -7.19 6.29
N THR A 87 22.51 -7.66 5.19
CA THR A 87 22.45 -6.95 3.90
C THR A 87 21.02 -6.58 3.56
N TYR A 88 20.85 -5.70 2.57
CA TYR A 88 19.54 -5.40 1.99
C TYR A 88 19.13 -6.57 1.07
N SER A 89 18.70 -7.69 1.64
CA SER A 89 18.63 -8.94 0.88
C SER A 89 17.49 -8.99 -0.15
N VAL A 90 17.83 -8.91 -1.45
CA VAL A 90 16.88 -9.00 -2.59
C VAL A 90 16.08 -10.31 -2.59
N SER A 91 16.66 -11.39 -2.05
CA SER A 91 16.05 -12.71 -1.95
C SER A 91 14.82 -12.78 -1.03
N MET A 92 14.46 -11.68 -0.35
CA MET A 92 13.19 -11.56 0.37
C MET A 92 11.99 -11.30 -0.54
N LEU A 93 12.24 -10.98 -1.82
CA LEU A 93 11.21 -10.67 -2.79
C LEU A 93 10.84 -11.90 -3.63
N TRP A 94 9.59 -11.95 -4.06
CA TRP A 94 9.08 -12.95 -4.99
C TRP A 94 8.21 -12.24 -6.05
N PRO A 95 8.82 -11.72 -7.12
CA PRO A 95 8.21 -10.69 -7.97
C PRO A 95 7.27 -11.23 -9.05
N VAL A 96 6.35 -12.13 -8.72
CA VAL A 96 5.40 -12.65 -9.72
C VAL A 96 4.54 -11.52 -10.29
N ASN A 97 4.57 -11.36 -11.62
CA ASN A 97 3.92 -10.27 -12.36
C ASN A 97 4.39 -8.87 -11.95
N MET A 98 5.60 -8.75 -11.42
CA MET A 98 6.16 -7.50 -10.91
C MET A 98 7.57 -7.26 -11.45
N SER A 99 8.04 -6.03 -11.30
CA SER A 99 9.40 -5.60 -11.58
C SER A 99 10.18 -5.42 -10.27
N VAL A 100 11.52 -5.51 -10.33
CA VAL A 100 12.39 -5.23 -9.19
C VAL A 100 13.46 -4.22 -9.57
N ALA A 101 13.55 -3.13 -8.82
CA ALA A 101 14.53 -2.06 -9.00
C ALA A 101 15.40 -1.84 -7.75
N GLU A 102 16.60 -1.33 -7.99
CA GLU A 102 17.47 -0.77 -6.97
C GLU A 102 17.39 0.76 -6.93
N ILE A 103 17.49 1.27 -5.72
CA ILE A 103 17.73 2.68 -5.41
C ILE A 103 18.78 2.78 -4.30
N ASP A 104 19.34 3.97 -4.11
CA ASP A 104 20.17 4.19 -2.92
C ASP A 104 19.32 4.07 -1.66
N ALA A 105 19.87 3.48 -0.60
CA ALA A 105 19.14 3.34 0.66
C ALA A 105 18.74 4.71 1.23
N ALA A 106 19.57 5.74 1.03
CA ALA A 106 19.27 7.10 1.47
C ALA A 106 18.14 7.78 0.69
N ASP A 107 17.83 7.30 -0.53
CA ASP A 107 16.73 7.81 -1.36
C ASP A 107 15.41 7.07 -1.10
N CYS A 108 15.42 6.07 -0.22
CA CYS A 108 14.23 5.32 0.19
C CYS A 108 13.70 5.89 1.51
N PRO A 109 12.45 6.39 1.57
CA PRO A 109 11.84 6.82 2.82
C PRO A 109 11.84 5.72 3.88
N ASP A 110 12.12 6.07 5.13
CA ASP A 110 12.17 5.14 6.26
C ASP A 110 10.84 4.43 6.51
N ASP A 111 9.74 5.10 6.17
CA ASP A 111 8.36 4.64 6.29
C ASP A 111 7.80 4.05 4.99
N CYS A 112 8.62 3.90 3.94
CA CYS A 112 8.23 3.22 2.71
C CYS A 112 7.79 1.77 3.01
N ARG A 113 6.62 1.39 2.49
CA ARG A 113 6.01 0.06 2.70
C ARG A 113 5.56 -0.56 1.38
N GLY A 114 5.56 -1.89 1.35
CA GLY A 114 5.00 -2.70 0.27
C GLY A 114 3.50 -2.96 0.45
N ASP A 115 2.73 -1.94 0.83
CA ASP A 115 1.28 -2.04 1.11
C ASP A 115 0.43 -1.29 0.08
N GLY A 116 1.03 -0.86 -1.02
CA GLY A 116 0.38 -0.09 -2.07
C GLY A 116 0.25 1.41 -1.79
N SER A 117 0.80 1.93 -0.69
CA SER A 117 0.79 3.38 -0.40
C SER A 117 1.93 4.17 -1.07
N TRP A 118 2.82 3.49 -1.79
CA TRP A 118 3.99 4.08 -2.43
C TRP A 118 4.11 3.71 -3.91
N LEU A 119 4.72 4.60 -4.69
CA LEU A 119 5.02 4.48 -6.11
C LEU A 119 6.53 4.51 -6.34
N TYR A 120 7.01 3.68 -7.24
CA TYR A 120 8.32 3.79 -7.86
C TYR A 120 8.19 4.41 -9.25
N ARG A 121 8.82 5.56 -9.48
CA ARG A 121 8.94 6.19 -10.81
C ARG A 121 10.33 6.74 -11.04
N ASP A 122 10.97 6.27 -12.11
CA ASP A 122 12.26 6.76 -12.59
C ASP A 122 13.37 6.85 -11.53
N GLY A 123 13.38 5.90 -10.58
CA GLY A 123 14.37 5.86 -9.51
C GLY A 123 13.99 6.58 -8.23
N LYS A 124 12.79 7.15 -8.17
CA LYS A 124 12.26 7.80 -6.98
C LYS A 124 11.15 6.97 -6.38
N VAL A 125 11.11 6.96 -5.05
CA VAL A 125 9.99 6.43 -4.26
C VAL A 125 9.15 7.62 -3.82
N LEU A 126 7.87 7.61 -4.17
CA LEU A 126 6.93 8.70 -3.95
C LEU A 126 5.69 8.15 -3.25
N PRO A 127 5.04 8.88 -2.34
CA PRO A 127 3.75 8.43 -1.83
C PRO A 127 2.73 8.41 -2.98
N VAL A 128 1.83 7.43 -2.97
CA VAL A 128 0.63 7.47 -3.83
C VAL A 128 -0.15 8.73 -3.45
N PRO A 129 -0.52 9.60 -4.41
CA PRO A 129 -1.36 10.76 -4.11
C PRO A 129 -2.67 10.33 -3.48
N VAL A 130 -2.95 10.81 -2.27
CA VAL A 130 -4.22 10.59 -1.58
C VAL A 130 -5.07 11.84 -1.74
N ASP A 131 -6.27 11.68 -2.29
CA ASP A 131 -7.30 12.71 -2.22
C ASP A 131 -7.92 12.70 -0.82
N TYR A 132 -7.35 13.53 0.08
CA TYR A 132 -7.79 13.61 1.46
C TYR A 132 -9.20 14.20 1.60
N GLN A 133 -9.64 15.02 0.65
CA GLN A 133 -11.00 15.53 0.62
C GLN A 133 -11.98 14.38 0.33
N ALA A 134 -11.74 13.61 -0.73
CA ALA A 134 -12.56 12.44 -1.05
C ALA A 134 -12.53 11.37 0.06
N LYS A 135 -11.38 11.20 0.72
CA LYS A 135 -11.23 10.32 1.88
C LYS A 135 -12.10 10.77 3.06
N ALA A 136 -12.08 12.05 3.42
CA ALA A 136 -12.91 12.60 4.49
C ALA A 136 -14.39 12.46 4.17
N GLU A 137 -14.78 12.73 2.93
CA GLU A 137 -16.15 12.55 2.46
C GLU A 137 -16.63 11.10 2.52
N THR A 138 -15.76 10.17 2.13
CA THR A 138 -16.03 8.73 2.26
C THR A 138 -16.21 8.33 3.72
N THR A 139 -15.41 8.86 4.65
CA THR A 139 -15.58 8.63 6.08
C THR A 139 -16.91 9.19 6.59
N ARG A 140 -17.28 10.42 6.20
CA ARG A 140 -18.57 11.02 6.53
C ARG A 140 -19.72 10.14 6.07
N GLN A 141 -19.67 9.64 4.83
CA GLN A 141 -20.71 8.77 4.29
C GLN A 141 -20.84 7.47 5.09
N LYS A 142 -19.72 6.81 5.40
CA LYS A 142 -19.73 5.59 6.24
C LYS A 142 -20.36 5.81 7.61
N LEU A 143 -20.05 6.93 8.26
CA LEU A 143 -20.64 7.29 9.56
C LEU A 143 -22.15 7.58 9.44
N LEU A 144 -22.57 8.25 8.36
CA LEU A 144 -23.99 8.48 8.08
C LEU A 144 -24.74 7.18 7.80
N ASP A 145 -24.16 6.26 7.04
CA ASP A 145 -24.76 4.96 6.73
C ASP A 145 -24.95 4.13 8.00
N ALA A 146 -23.90 4.05 8.84
CA ALA A 146 -23.97 3.39 10.14
C ALA A 146 -25.05 3.99 11.05
N ALA A 147 -25.11 5.33 11.14
CA ALA A 147 -26.10 6.02 11.95
C ALA A 147 -27.53 5.83 11.43
N ASN A 148 -27.74 5.88 10.11
CA ASN A 148 -29.06 5.63 9.51
C ASN A 148 -29.50 4.17 9.74
N SER A 149 -28.57 3.22 9.69
CA SER A 149 -28.85 1.82 10.01
C SER A 149 -29.24 1.65 11.48
N ALA A 150 -28.55 2.33 12.40
CA ALA A 150 -28.82 2.23 13.83
C ALA A 150 -30.24 2.70 14.23
N ILE A 151 -30.79 3.68 13.51
CA ILE A 151 -32.09 4.29 13.84
C ILE A 151 -33.24 3.84 12.94
N ALA A 152 -33.02 2.85 12.07
CA ALA A 152 -34.01 2.43 11.06
C ALA A 152 -35.32 1.95 11.71
N ASP A 153 -35.22 1.12 12.75
CA ASP A 153 -36.38 0.56 13.44
C ASP A 153 -37.12 1.63 14.23
N TRP A 154 -36.42 2.45 15.01
CA TRP A 154 -37.03 3.57 15.75
C TRP A 154 -37.75 4.57 14.83
N ARG A 155 -37.22 4.85 13.64
CA ARG A 155 -37.94 5.69 12.65
C ARG A 155 -39.26 5.05 12.20
N THR A 156 -39.28 3.73 12.08
CA THR A 156 -40.47 2.94 11.71
C THR A 156 -41.49 2.94 12.85
N GLU A 157 -41.05 2.63 14.08
CA GLU A 157 -41.88 2.67 15.28
C GLU A 157 -42.46 4.07 15.52
N LEU A 158 -41.67 5.13 15.33
CA LEU A 158 -42.15 6.51 15.44
C LEU A 158 -43.24 6.80 14.40
N ALA A 159 -43.09 6.32 13.17
CA ALA A 159 -44.08 6.50 12.10
C ALA A 159 -45.38 5.73 12.37
N LEU A 160 -45.30 4.58 13.04
CA LEU A 160 -46.45 3.79 13.48
C LEU A 160 -47.10 4.33 14.77
N GLY A 161 -46.42 5.22 15.50
CA GLY A 161 -46.87 5.73 16.79
C GLY A 161 -46.63 4.78 17.96
N GLU A 162 -45.70 3.83 17.80
CA GLU A 162 -45.43 2.73 18.73
C GLU A 162 -44.11 2.89 19.50
N ILE A 163 -43.30 3.90 19.15
CA ILE A 163 -41.98 4.11 19.77
C ILE A 163 -42.08 4.41 21.27
N SER A 164 -41.17 3.82 22.06
CA SER A 164 -41.04 4.13 23.49
C SER A 164 -40.45 5.53 23.74
N ASP A 165 -40.66 6.08 24.93
CA ASP A 165 -40.07 7.39 25.29
C ASP A 165 -38.53 7.34 25.31
N ASP A 166 -37.94 6.22 25.72
CA ASP A 166 -36.49 6.01 25.76
C ASP A 166 -35.90 5.92 24.34
N ASP A 167 -36.52 5.14 23.45
CA ASP A 167 -36.10 5.02 22.05
C ASP A 167 -36.26 6.35 21.31
N LYS A 168 -37.32 7.11 21.62
CA LYS A 168 -37.52 8.46 21.07
C LYS A 168 -36.45 9.44 21.54
N ALA A 169 -36.01 9.36 22.80
CA ALA A 169 -34.89 10.16 23.30
C ALA A 169 -33.57 9.78 22.58
N SER A 170 -33.31 8.48 22.39
CA SER A 170 -32.17 7.97 21.64
C SER A 170 -32.20 8.42 20.17
N LEU A 171 -33.32 8.26 19.49
CA LEU A 171 -33.53 8.73 18.12
C LEU A 171 -33.24 10.22 17.98
N THR A 172 -33.63 11.04 18.97
CA THR A 172 -33.34 12.47 18.98
C THR A 172 -31.83 12.76 19.01
N LYS A 173 -31.07 12.06 19.86
CA LYS A 173 -29.60 12.20 19.93
C LYS A 173 -28.94 11.77 18.61
N TRP A 174 -29.35 10.64 18.05
CA TRP A 174 -28.84 10.15 16.77
C TRP A 174 -29.17 11.07 15.59
N MET A 175 -30.37 11.68 15.58
CA MET A 175 -30.71 12.69 14.58
C MET A 175 -29.86 13.96 14.73
N ALA A 176 -29.46 14.34 15.95
CA ALA A 176 -28.53 15.45 16.17
C ALA A 176 -27.12 15.09 15.65
N TYR A 177 -26.63 13.89 15.92
CA TYR A 177 -25.36 13.37 15.39
C TYR A 177 -25.33 13.37 13.85
N ILE A 178 -26.38 12.88 13.19
CA ILE A 178 -26.50 12.90 11.73
C ILE A 178 -26.46 14.34 11.18
N ARG A 179 -27.13 15.30 11.83
CA ARG A 179 -27.07 16.71 11.42
C ARG A 179 -25.66 17.28 11.59
N ALA A 180 -25.00 16.97 12.70
CA ALA A 180 -23.62 17.40 12.94
C ALA A 180 -22.67 16.86 11.87
N LEU A 181 -22.79 15.58 11.49
CA LEU A 181 -22.01 14.99 10.39
C LEU A 181 -22.26 15.70 9.05
N LYS A 182 -23.53 15.96 8.71
CA LYS A 182 -23.89 16.62 7.44
C LYS A 182 -23.41 18.07 7.33
N THR A 183 -23.30 18.75 8.47
CA THR A 183 -22.90 20.17 8.54
C THR A 183 -21.41 20.36 8.82
N LEU A 184 -20.68 19.28 9.12
CA LEU A 184 -19.23 19.31 9.32
C LEU A 184 -18.53 19.82 8.06
N ASP A 185 -17.79 20.92 8.20
CA ASP A 185 -16.99 21.49 7.12
C ASP A 185 -15.73 20.67 6.90
N LEU A 186 -15.60 20.10 5.69
CA LEU A 186 -14.47 19.29 5.25
C LEU A 186 -13.67 19.98 4.13
N SER A 187 -14.02 21.21 3.77
CA SER A 187 -13.38 21.94 2.66
C SER A 187 -11.90 22.27 2.91
N GLY A 188 -11.48 22.29 4.18
CA GLY A 188 -10.10 22.51 4.61
C GLY A 188 -9.19 21.28 4.53
N VAL A 189 -9.73 20.08 4.26
CA VAL A 189 -8.97 18.83 4.31
C VAL A 189 -8.18 18.62 3.03
N LYS A 190 -6.87 18.86 3.07
CA LYS A 190 -5.97 18.85 1.90
C LYS A 190 -4.85 17.83 1.98
N ASP A 191 -4.50 17.42 3.19
CA ASP A 191 -3.37 16.57 3.48
C ASP A 191 -3.63 15.69 4.71
N SER A 192 -2.64 14.87 5.07
CA SER A 192 -2.77 13.98 6.22
C SER A 192 -2.95 14.71 7.54
N ALA A 193 -2.30 15.87 7.72
CA ALA A 193 -2.34 16.60 8.97
C ALA A 193 -3.75 17.15 9.21
N THR A 194 -4.28 17.87 8.23
CA THR A 194 -5.65 18.41 8.26
C THR A 194 -6.71 17.31 8.35
N PHE A 195 -6.49 16.15 7.74
CA PHE A 195 -7.37 14.99 7.89
C PHE A 195 -7.39 14.43 9.33
N THR A 196 -6.24 14.32 9.99
CA THR A 196 -6.15 13.81 11.37
C THR A 196 -6.72 14.81 12.39
N GLU A 197 -6.78 16.10 12.04
CA GLU A 197 -7.36 17.13 12.89
C GLU A 197 -8.89 17.16 12.89
N ILE A 198 -9.56 16.50 11.92
CA ILE A 198 -11.02 16.47 11.82
C ILE A 198 -11.64 16.03 13.16
N ARG A 199 -12.46 16.90 13.74
CA ARG A 199 -13.23 16.62 14.95
C ARG A 199 -14.56 16.00 14.55
N TRP A 200 -14.56 14.69 14.35
CA TRP A 200 -15.79 13.93 14.11
C TRP A 200 -16.72 14.05 15.32
N PRO A 201 -18.04 14.25 15.13
CA PRO A 201 -18.99 14.22 16.22
C PRO A 201 -18.88 12.92 17.02
N GLU A 202 -19.12 12.98 18.32
CA GLU A 202 -19.09 11.79 19.17
C GLU A 202 -20.32 10.92 18.93
N LEU A 203 -20.14 9.60 18.99
CA LEU A 203 -21.25 8.65 18.87
C LEU A 203 -22.22 8.83 20.04
N PRO A 204 -23.54 8.90 19.77
CA PRO A 204 -24.54 8.93 20.82
C PRO A 204 -24.50 7.67 21.69
N GLN A 205 -24.68 7.84 22.99
CA GLN A 205 -25.02 6.77 23.94
C GLN A 205 -26.54 6.54 23.98
#